data_AF-A0A871R2F6-F1
#
_entry.id   AF-A0A871R2F6-F1
#
_cell.length_a   1.000
_cell.length_b   1.000
_cell.length_c   1.000
_cell.angle_alpha   90.00
_cell.angle_beta   90.00
_cell.angle_gamma   90.00
#
_symmetry.space_group_name_H-M   'P 1'
#
loop_
_entity.id
_entity.type
_entity.pdbx_description
1 polymer ?
#
loop_
_entity_poly.entity_id
_entity_poly.type
_entity_poly.pdbx_seq_one_letter_code
_entity_poly.pdbx_strand_id
1 'polypeptide(L)'
;MFVLPFITTLREGMEAVVFVGGVGIGASAKSIPLPVVCGLIAGVAVGVFMYYGGSRVSLQVFLCISTAILYLISAGLFSRGVWFFENYAYNQKTGGDASENGSGPGTYDIRRSVWHVNCCNPQTDNGWDVFNALLGWQNSATYGSVLSYNLYWLTLMVVLYFMYYDETRGHIPLLRNVKFRQLNPLYYIKGKKNKELSVEQQQQLVLDAELRLREEAGDEGSAPVATQSIELENLERVKRDNFTESVRVSND
;
A
#
# COMPACT_ATOMS: atom_id res chain seq x y z
N MET A 1 -7.16 13.82 -19.18
CA MET A 1 -6.07 12.87 -19.51
C MET A 1 -4.70 13.32 -18.99
N PHE A 2 -4.39 14.62 -18.88
CA PHE A 2 -3.07 15.11 -18.41
C PHE A 2 -2.85 15.11 -16.88
N VAL A 3 -3.92 15.27 -16.09
CA VAL A 3 -3.82 15.44 -14.63
C VAL A 3 -3.30 14.18 -13.92
N LEU A 4 -3.68 12.99 -14.37
CA LEU A 4 -3.25 11.73 -13.75
C LEU A 4 -1.73 11.50 -13.95
N PRO A 5 -1.18 11.53 -15.19
CA PRO A 5 0.27 11.48 -15.38
C PRO A 5 1.03 12.57 -14.63
N PHE A 6 0.50 13.80 -14.59
CA PHE A 6 1.13 14.92 -13.89
C PHE A 6 1.21 14.72 -12.37
N ILE A 7 0.13 14.25 -11.73
CA ILE A 7 0.14 13.97 -10.29
C ILE A 7 1.06 12.79 -9.98
N THR A 8 1.05 11.74 -10.82
CA THR A 8 1.94 10.59 -10.65
C THR A 8 3.40 11.00 -10.78
N THR A 9 3.79 11.75 -11.81
CA THR A 9 5.19 12.19 -11.97
C THR A 9 5.63 13.14 -10.86
N LEU A 10 4.75 14.03 -10.40
CA LEU A 10 5.03 14.91 -9.27
C LEU A 10 5.26 14.11 -7.99
N ARG A 11 4.40 13.12 -7.70
CA ARG A 11 4.52 12.27 -6.51
C ARG A 11 5.82 11.46 -6.53
N GLU A 12 6.00 10.64 -7.57
CA GLU A 12 7.18 9.76 -7.66
C GLU A 12 8.48 10.58 -7.77
N GLY A 13 8.44 11.73 -8.46
CA GLY A 13 9.55 12.66 -8.55
C GLY A 13 9.88 13.34 -7.21
N MET A 14 8.87 13.77 -6.45
CA MET A 14 9.08 14.39 -5.13
C MET A 14 9.64 13.38 -4.13
N GLU A 15 9.08 12.17 -4.09
CA GLU A 15 9.59 11.09 -3.24
C GLU A 15 11.08 10.84 -3.56
N ALA A 16 11.44 10.67 -4.84
CA ALA A 16 12.83 10.46 -5.25
C ALA A 16 13.78 11.62 -4.86
N VAL A 17 13.36 12.88 -5.04
CA VAL A 17 14.18 14.05 -4.69
C VAL A 17 14.35 14.18 -3.17
N VAL A 18 13.30 13.91 -2.38
CA VAL A 18 13.38 13.94 -0.91
C VAL A 18 14.28 12.83 -0.39
N PHE A 19 14.21 11.62 -0.96
CA PHE A 19 15.08 10.52 -0.55
C PHE A 19 16.55 10.75 -0.95
N VAL A 20 16.83 11.19 -2.18
CA VAL A 20 18.20 11.47 -2.65
C VAL A 20 18.79 12.70 -1.94
N GLY A 21 17.99 13.76 -1.77
CA GLY A 21 18.40 14.95 -1.04
C GLY A 21 18.65 14.67 0.44
N GLY A 22 17.83 13.83 1.07
CA GLY A 22 17.97 13.44 2.47
C GLY A 22 19.27 12.66 2.75
N VAL A 23 19.70 11.79 1.84
CA VAL A 23 20.96 11.02 2.00
C VAL A 23 22.22 11.82 1.61
N GLY A 24 22.07 12.88 0.80
CA GLY A 24 23.19 13.64 0.23
C GLY A 24 23.79 14.72 1.14
N ILE A 25 23.04 15.23 2.13
CA ILE A 25 23.46 16.41 2.92
C ILE A 25 24.56 16.07 3.95
N GLY A 26 24.73 14.80 4.35
CA GLY A 26 25.69 14.38 5.37
C GLY A 26 26.82 13.45 4.90
N ALA A 27 26.78 12.98 3.65
CA ALA A 27 27.72 11.96 3.15
C ALA A 27 28.91 12.58 2.40
N SER A 28 30.10 12.01 2.57
CA SER A 28 31.29 12.41 1.81
C SER A 28 31.05 12.27 0.30
N ALA A 29 31.40 13.27 -0.50
CA ALA A 29 31.16 13.27 -1.94
C ALA A 29 31.75 12.05 -2.68
N LYS A 30 32.76 11.39 -2.09
CA LYS A 30 33.37 10.16 -2.62
C LYS A 30 32.55 8.89 -2.38
N SER A 31 31.64 8.87 -1.41
CA SER A 31 30.81 7.70 -1.10
C SER A 31 29.47 7.69 -1.81
N ILE A 32 29.10 8.76 -2.52
CA ILE A 32 27.84 8.86 -3.30
C ILE A 32 27.83 7.98 -4.57
N PRO A 33 28.92 7.85 -5.35
CA PRO A 33 28.89 7.07 -6.60
C PRO A 33 28.67 5.57 -6.39
N LEU A 34 29.15 5.01 -5.27
CA LEU A 34 29.11 3.57 -5.01
C LEU A 34 27.66 3.06 -4.78
N PRO A 35 26.83 3.68 -3.91
CA PRO A 35 25.40 3.39 -3.80
C PRO A 35 24.64 3.55 -5.10
N VAL A 36 24.97 4.52 -5.95
CA VAL A 36 24.31 4.73 -7.24
C VAL A 36 24.56 3.54 -8.18
N VAL A 37 25.82 3.09 -8.29
CA VAL A 37 26.17 1.92 -9.11
C VAL A 37 25.54 0.64 -8.55
N CYS A 38 25.63 0.42 -7.24
CA CYS A 38 24.99 -0.74 -6.59
C CYS A 38 23.46 -0.72 -6.77
N GLY A 39 22.82 0.43 -6.62
CA GLY A 39 21.38 0.61 -6.81
C GLY A 39 20.95 0.38 -8.25
N LEU A 40 21.73 0.84 -9.23
CA LEU A 40 21.48 0.58 -10.65
C LEU A 40 21.58 -0.90 -10.97
N ILE A 41 22.62 -1.59 -10.49
CA ILE A 41 22.80 -3.03 -10.67
C ILE A 41 21.64 -3.81 -10.03
N ALA A 42 21.28 -3.46 -8.79
CA ALA A 42 20.16 -4.09 -8.10
C ALA A 42 18.82 -3.85 -8.82
N GLY A 43 18.57 -2.62 -9.29
CA GLY A 43 17.36 -2.26 -10.03
C GLY A 43 17.26 -3.01 -11.37
N VAL A 44 18.36 -3.12 -12.12
CA VAL A 44 18.42 -3.93 -13.35
C VAL A 44 18.20 -5.40 -13.02
N ALA A 45 18.81 -5.94 -11.97
CA ALA A 45 18.62 -7.33 -11.56
C ALA A 45 17.15 -7.63 -11.22
N VAL A 46 16.49 -6.77 -10.45
CA VAL A 46 15.07 -6.91 -10.12
C VAL A 46 14.17 -6.75 -11.35
N GLY A 47 14.48 -5.79 -12.23
CA GLY A 47 13.74 -5.60 -13.49
C GLY A 47 13.86 -6.81 -14.43
N VAL A 48 15.06 -7.37 -14.56
CA VAL A 48 15.31 -8.60 -15.33
C VAL A 48 14.59 -9.79 -14.69
N PHE A 49 14.65 -9.93 -13.36
CA PHE A 49 13.93 -10.97 -12.63
C PHE A 49 12.42 -10.89 -12.87
N MET A 50 11.83 -9.70 -12.86
CA MET A 50 10.42 -9.50 -13.19
C MET A 50 10.12 -9.81 -14.66
N TYR A 51 10.97 -9.38 -15.59
CA TYR A 51 10.78 -9.59 -17.03
C TYR A 51 10.73 -11.08 -17.39
N TYR A 52 11.67 -11.87 -16.86
CA TYR A 52 11.68 -13.32 -17.10
C TYR A 52 10.74 -14.10 -16.16
N GLY A 53 10.44 -13.56 -14.97
CA GLY A 53 9.57 -14.16 -13.97
C GLY A 53 8.07 -13.95 -14.20
N GLY A 54 7.68 -13.03 -15.09
CA GLY A 54 6.28 -12.63 -15.34
C GLY A 54 5.34 -13.76 -15.79
N SER A 55 5.88 -14.88 -16.28
CA SER A 55 5.09 -16.07 -16.65
C SER A 55 4.75 -17.00 -15.48
N ARG A 56 5.40 -16.86 -14.31
CA ARG A 56 5.17 -17.73 -13.12
C ARG A 56 4.94 -16.98 -11.81
N VAL A 57 5.47 -15.76 -11.66
CA VAL A 57 5.20 -14.91 -10.50
C VAL A 57 4.00 -14.04 -10.85
N SER A 58 2.89 -14.22 -10.16
CA SER A 58 1.73 -13.35 -10.35
C SER A 58 2.16 -11.92 -10.02
N LEU A 59 1.93 -10.99 -10.96
CA LEU A 59 2.11 -9.54 -10.76
C LEU A 59 1.56 -9.08 -9.40
N GLN A 60 0.50 -9.75 -8.95
CA GLN A 60 -0.15 -9.57 -7.65
C GLN A 60 0.77 -9.82 -6.45
N VAL A 61 1.62 -10.86 -6.45
CA VAL A 61 2.56 -11.14 -5.34
C VAL A 61 3.60 -10.03 -5.24
N PHE A 62 4.14 -9.57 -6.39
CA PHE A 62 5.07 -8.45 -6.41
C PHE A 62 4.44 -7.18 -5.81
N LEU A 63 3.22 -6.85 -6.21
CA LEU A 63 2.50 -5.67 -5.68
C LEU A 63 2.17 -5.82 -4.20
N CYS A 64 1.85 -7.03 -3.72
CA CYS A 64 1.60 -7.28 -2.30
C CYS A 64 2.86 -7.04 -1.46
N ILE A 65 4.01 -7.59 -1.89
CA ILE A 65 5.29 -7.43 -1.19
C ILE A 65 5.75 -5.97 -1.22
N SER A 66 5.68 -5.29 -2.37
CA SER A 66 6.08 -3.88 -2.46
C SER A 66 5.21 -2.99 -1.57
N THR A 67 3.90 -3.26 -1.51
CA THR A 67 2.98 -2.55 -0.60
C THR A 67 3.32 -2.80 0.86
N ALA A 68 3.64 -4.05 1.24
CA ALA A 68 4.07 -4.37 2.60
C ALA A 68 5.35 -3.63 3.01
N ILE A 69 6.34 -3.55 2.11
CA ILE A 69 7.58 -2.78 2.33
C ILE A 69 7.29 -1.28 2.47
N LEU A 70 6.43 -0.72 1.62
CA LEU A 70 6.05 0.69 1.69
C LEU A 70 5.36 1.03 3.02
N TYR A 71 4.53 0.15 3.55
CA TYR A 71 3.90 0.31 4.86
C TYR A 71 4.94 0.29 6.00
N LEU A 72 5.93 -0.59 5.93
CA LEU A 72 7.03 -0.63 6.91
C LEU A 72 7.83 0.67 6.91
N ILE A 73 8.23 1.15 5.73
CA ILE A 73 9.01 2.40 5.59
C ILE A 73 8.20 3.60 6.07
N SER A 74 6.92 3.68 5.72
CA SER A 74 6.04 4.76 6.15
C SER A 74 5.85 4.77 7.67
N ALA A 75 5.69 3.61 8.31
CA ALA A 75 5.65 3.49 9.77
C ALA A 75 6.96 3.97 10.42
N GLY A 76 8.11 3.58 9.86
CA GLY A 76 9.43 3.99 10.33
C GLY A 76 9.67 5.50 10.22
N LEU A 77 9.32 6.10 9.08
CA LEU A 77 9.41 7.54 8.85
C LEU A 77 8.50 8.34 9.79
N PHE A 78 7.28 7.85 10.04
CA PHE A 78 6.35 8.51 10.97
C PHE A 78 6.89 8.51 12.41
N SER A 79 7.37 7.36 12.88
CA SER A 79 8.01 7.23 14.20
C SER A 79 9.23 8.14 14.35
N ARG A 80 10.09 8.21 13.32
CA ARG A 80 11.24 9.13 13.28
C ARG A 80 10.82 10.59 13.34
N GLY A 81 9.76 10.97 12.63
CA GLY A 81 9.24 12.34 12.66
C GLY A 81 8.89 12.76 14.09
N VAL A 82 8.14 11.92 14.81
CA VAL A 82 7.78 12.17 16.22
C VAL A 82 9.02 12.24 17.11
N TRP A 83 9.97 11.33 16.92
CA TRP A 83 11.23 11.33 17.66
C TRP A 83 12.02 12.63 17.46
N PHE A 84 12.13 13.14 16.22
CA PHE A 84 12.83 14.39 15.94
C PHE A 84 12.16 15.60 16.62
N PHE A 85 10.82 15.65 16.68
CA PHE A 85 10.12 16.71 17.41
C PHE A 85 10.39 16.65 18.92
N GLU A 86 10.40 15.45 19.51
CA GLU A 86 10.70 15.27 20.93
C GLU A 86 12.17 15.60 21.24
N ASN A 87 13.10 15.17 20.38
CA ASN A 87 14.52 15.45 20.54
C ASN A 87 14.83 16.93 20.37
N TYR A 88 14.18 17.62 19.43
CA TYR A 88 14.29 19.08 19.29
C TYR A 88 13.82 19.81 20.55
N ALA A 89 12.68 19.41 21.13
CA ALA A 89 12.18 19.98 22.37
C ALA A 89 13.09 19.69 23.58
N TYR A 90 13.81 18.56 23.58
CA TYR A 90 14.79 18.23 24.59
C TYR A 90 16.06 19.07 24.43
N ASN A 91 16.62 19.15 23.23
CA ASN A 91 17.79 19.95 22.88
C ASN A 91 17.62 21.44 23.25
N GLN A 92 16.40 21.98 23.05
CA GLN A 92 16.08 23.36 23.43
C GLN A 92 16.13 23.59 24.95
N LYS A 93 15.85 22.55 25.76
CA LYS A 93 15.89 22.63 27.24
C LYS A 93 17.29 22.42 27.80
N THR A 94 18.10 21.57 27.17
CA THR A 94 19.48 21.31 27.58
C THR A 94 20.46 22.39 27.11
N GLY A 95 20.04 23.27 26.19
CA GLY A 95 20.86 24.38 25.69
C GLY A 95 22.01 23.94 24.77
N GLY A 96 21.95 22.71 24.27
CA GLY A 96 22.94 22.08 23.39
C GLY A 96 22.37 20.81 22.74
N ASP A 97 22.98 20.35 21.64
CA ASP A 97 22.53 19.15 20.95
C ASP A 97 22.95 17.90 21.72
N ALA A 98 21.97 17.24 22.34
CA ALA A 98 22.22 16.02 23.08
C ALA A 98 22.73 14.92 22.14
N SER A 99 22.35 14.91 20.86
CA SER A 99 22.76 13.89 19.89
C SER A 99 24.27 13.88 19.61
N GLU A 100 24.98 14.99 19.82
CA GLU A 100 26.43 15.08 19.59
C GLU A 100 27.26 14.48 20.74
N ASN A 101 26.66 14.28 21.91
CA ASN A 101 27.35 13.75 23.09
C ASN A 101 27.49 12.20 23.08
N GLY A 102 27.07 11.54 22.00
CA GLY A 102 27.18 10.08 21.80
C GLY A 102 26.28 9.26 22.74
N SER A 103 26.43 7.94 22.78
CA SER A 103 25.52 7.05 23.54
C SER A 103 25.79 6.99 25.05
N GLY A 104 26.33 8.06 25.64
CA GLY A 104 26.71 8.13 27.05
C GLY A 104 25.58 8.58 27.99
N PRO A 105 25.75 8.44 29.31
CA PRO A 105 24.81 8.97 30.30
C PRO A 105 24.68 10.50 30.16
N GLY A 106 23.46 10.99 29.92
CA GLY A 106 23.17 12.44 29.78
C GLY A 106 22.74 12.87 28.37
N THR A 107 22.91 12.02 27.36
CA THR A 107 22.53 12.28 25.96
C THR A 107 21.03 12.09 25.68
N TYR A 108 20.26 11.55 26.63
CA TYR A 108 18.83 11.26 26.43
C TYR A 108 17.99 11.63 27.65
N ASP A 109 16.72 11.93 27.41
CA ASP A 109 15.75 12.19 28.47
C ASP A 109 15.28 10.88 29.12
N ILE A 110 15.86 10.54 30.27
CA ILE A 110 15.53 9.34 31.06
C ILE A 110 14.03 9.27 31.43
N ARG A 111 13.34 10.41 31.53
CA ARG A 111 11.92 10.44 31.91
C ARG A 111 10.98 10.06 30.77
N ARG A 112 11.43 10.23 29.53
CA ARG A 112 10.62 9.96 28.32
C ARG A 112 11.13 8.81 27.48
N SER A 113 12.36 8.35 27.70
CA SER A 113 12.91 7.17 27.05
C SER A 113 12.28 5.90 27.59
N VAL A 114 11.84 5.01 26.69
CA VAL A 114 11.38 3.65 27.01
C VAL A 114 12.58 2.72 27.17
N TRP A 115 13.53 2.81 26.24
CA TRP A 115 14.80 2.10 26.30
C TRP A 115 15.94 2.97 25.79
N HIS A 116 17.13 2.64 26.27
CA HIS A 116 18.40 3.16 25.77
C HIS A 116 19.39 2.00 25.69
N VAL A 117 20.10 1.86 24.58
CA VAL A 117 21.13 0.82 24.38
C VAL A 117 22.45 1.52 24.11
N ASN A 118 23.55 1.23 24.77
CA ASN A 118 24.77 2.04 24.55
C ASN A 118 25.49 1.71 23.22
N CYS A 119 25.13 0.62 22.55
CA CYS A 119 25.60 0.24 21.22
C CYS A 119 24.47 0.40 20.19
N CYS A 120 24.81 0.51 18.90
CA CYS A 120 23.84 0.56 17.79
C CYS A 120 23.20 1.94 17.65
N ASN A 121 24.03 2.98 17.70
CA ASN A 121 23.60 4.35 17.49
C ASN A 121 23.64 4.70 16.00
N PRO A 122 22.52 5.08 15.37
CA PRO A 122 22.45 5.32 13.93
C PRO A 122 23.22 6.56 13.45
N GLN A 123 23.68 7.43 14.36
CA GLN A 123 24.49 8.60 14.03
C GLN A 123 26.00 8.32 14.12
N THR A 124 26.45 7.42 15.01
CA THR A 124 27.87 7.18 15.26
C THR A 124 28.37 5.83 14.75
N ASP A 125 27.50 4.82 14.67
CA ASP A 125 27.84 3.47 14.23
C ASP A 125 27.42 3.24 12.77
N ASN A 126 28.34 2.71 11.96
CA ASN A 126 28.08 2.40 10.56
C ASN A 126 27.07 1.23 10.42
N GLY A 127 26.02 1.40 9.62
CA GLY A 127 25.06 0.34 9.24
C GLY A 127 23.73 0.36 10.00
N TRP A 128 23.67 1.01 11.18
CA TRP A 128 22.41 1.19 11.93
C TRP A 128 21.56 2.33 11.38
N ASP A 129 22.16 3.21 10.59
CA ASP A 129 21.54 4.26 9.79
C ASP A 129 20.51 3.71 8.81
N VAL A 130 20.77 2.54 8.19
CA VAL A 130 19.84 1.87 7.28
C VAL A 130 18.59 1.39 8.02
N PHE A 131 18.75 0.77 9.19
CA PHE A 131 17.61 0.33 10.01
C PHE A 131 16.84 1.52 10.59
N ASN A 132 17.53 2.61 10.91
CA ASN A 132 16.89 3.85 11.31
C ASN A 132 16.07 4.46 10.15
N ALA A 133 16.59 4.44 8.92
CA ALA A 133 15.88 4.94 7.75
C ALA A 133 14.69 4.07 7.31
N LEU A 134 14.81 2.74 7.38
CA LEU A 134 13.80 1.80 6.89
C LEU A 134 12.76 1.41 7.95
N LEU A 135 13.19 1.11 9.17
CA LEU A 135 12.31 0.60 10.24
C LEU A 135 11.99 1.66 11.30
N GLY A 136 12.68 2.80 11.28
CA GLY A 136 12.59 3.81 12.34
C GLY A 136 13.33 3.40 13.62
N TRP A 137 14.29 2.48 13.52
CA TRP A 137 15.08 2.03 14.68
C TRP A 137 15.82 3.19 15.33
N GLN A 138 15.72 3.32 16.65
CA GLN A 138 16.48 4.31 17.40
C GLN A 138 17.00 3.71 18.71
N ASN A 139 18.23 4.08 19.00
CA ASN A 139 19.00 3.68 20.16
C ASN A 139 18.36 4.15 21.49
N SER A 140 17.88 5.40 21.50
CA SER A 140 17.10 6.03 22.57
C SER A 140 15.65 6.22 22.11
N ALA A 141 14.81 5.19 22.22
CA ALA A 141 13.41 5.34 21.84
C ALA A 141 12.60 6.01 22.96
N THR A 142 11.74 6.95 22.56
CA THR A 142 10.84 7.68 23.46
C THR A 142 9.45 7.06 23.46
N TYR A 143 8.65 7.35 24.48
CA TYR A 143 7.24 6.92 24.48
C TYR A 143 6.50 7.39 23.22
N GLY A 144 6.80 8.60 22.73
CA GLY A 144 6.21 9.15 21.51
C GLY A 144 6.56 8.36 20.26
N SER A 145 7.83 8.00 20.06
CA SER A 145 8.25 7.24 18.87
C SER A 145 7.66 5.82 18.86
N VAL A 146 7.62 5.16 20.02
CA VAL A 146 7.04 3.80 20.15
C VAL A 146 5.52 3.82 19.96
N LEU A 147 4.84 4.77 20.61
CA LEU A 147 3.39 4.86 20.51
C LEU A 147 2.95 5.26 19.09
N SER A 148 3.65 6.19 18.45
CA SER A 148 3.34 6.62 17.08
C SER A 148 3.51 5.49 16.06
N TYR A 149 4.54 4.64 16.22
CA TYR A 149 4.69 3.43 15.40
C TYR A 149 3.50 2.47 15.57
N ASN A 150 3.08 2.20 16.80
CA ASN A 150 1.92 1.34 17.07
C ASN A 150 0.61 1.94 16.57
N LEU A 151 0.40 3.24 16.76
CA LEU A 151 -0.79 3.96 16.27
C LEU A 151 -0.85 4.00 14.74
N TYR A 152 0.28 4.07 14.05
CA TYR A 152 0.34 3.96 12.59
C TYR A 152 -0.21 2.61 12.14
N TRP A 153 0.29 1.51 12.71
CA TRP A 153 -0.20 0.16 12.39
C TRP A 153 -1.66 -0.04 12.74
N LEU A 154 -2.11 0.48 13.89
CA LEU A 154 -3.53 0.46 14.27
C LEU A 154 -4.38 1.18 13.22
N THR A 155 -3.98 2.38 12.80
CA THR A 155 -4.68 3.17 11.79
C THR A 155 -4.74 2.43 10.46
N LEU A 156 -3.64 1.80 10.06
CA LEU A 156 -3.56 1.00 8.85
C LEU A 156 -4.51 -0.21 8.88
N MET A 157 -4.55 -0.94 10.00
CA MET A 157 -5.51 -2.04 10.19
C MET A 157 -6.96 -1.55 10.13
N VAL A 158 -7.28 -0.41 10.73
CA VAL A 158 -8.62 0.19 10.68
C VAL A 158 -9.00 0.57 9.25
N VAL A 159 -8.12 1.22 8.50
CA VAL A 159 -8.37 1.62 7.11
C VAL A 159 -8.54 0.41 6.21
N LEU A 160 -7.66 -0.59 6.31
CA LEU A 160 -7.79 -1.83 5.53
C LEU A 160 -9.06 -2.58 5.89
N TYR A 161 -9.42 -2.65 7.17
CA TYR A 161 -10.68 -3.25 7.61
C TYR A 161 -11.89 -2.53 7.04
N PHE A 162 -11.90 -1.19 7.04
CA PHE A 162 -12.99 -0.41 6.44
C PHE A 162 -13.10 -0.63 4.93
N MET A 163 -11.98 -0.69 4.21
CA MET A 163 -11.97 -0.96 2.77
C MET A 163 -12.47 -2.38 2.47
N TYR A 164 -12.00 -3.38 3.23
CA TYR A 164 -12.44 -4.76 3.10
C TYR A 164 -13.94 -4.92 3.40
N TYR A 165 -14.45 -4.22 4.42
CA TYR A 165 -15.85 -4.27 4.81
C TYR A 165 -16.77 -3.60 3.77
N ASP A 166 -16.35 -2.48 3.16
CA ASP A 166 -17.10 -1.82 2.09
C ASP A 166 -17.24 -2.72 0.85
N GLU A 167 -16.17 -3.43 0.47
CA GLU A 167 -16.20 -4.39 -0.65
C GLU A 167 -17.15 -5.57 -0.36
N THR A 168 -17.16 -6.07 0.88
CA THR A 168 -17.95 -7.27 1.24
C THR A 168 -19.42 -6.97 1.51
N ARG A 169 -19.75 -5.80 2.09
CA ARG A 169 -21.11 -5.48 2.56
C ARG A 169 -21.74 -4.24 1.91
N GLY A 170 -21.00 -3.51 1.09
CA GLY A 170 -21.50 -2.35 0.34
C GLY A 170 -21.86 -1.11 1.17
N HIS A 171 -21.44 -1.07 2.44
CA HIS A 171 -21.62 0.08 3.33
C HIS A 171 -20.48 0.15 4.35
N ILE A 172 -20.14 1.35 4.82
CA ILE A 172 -19.18 1.48 5.93
C ILE A 172 -19.79 0.94 7.23
N PRO A 173 -18.97 0.33 8.13
CA PRO A 173 -19.48 -0.28 9.36
C PRO A 173 -20.12 0.74 10.32
N LEU A 174 -19.79 2.03 10.21
CA LEU A 174 -20.27 3.08 11.11
C LEU A 174 -21.50 3.86 10.60
N LEU A 175 -21.70 3.96 9.28
CA LEU A 175 -22.85 4.63 8.68
C LEU A 175 -23.44 3.78 7.55
N ARG A 176 -24.64 3.26 7.80
CA ARG A 176 -25.36 2.31 6.92
C ARG A 176 -25.68 2.86 5.52
N ASN A 177 -25.62 4.17 5.32
CA ASN A 177 -26.06 4.84 4.09
C ASN A 177 -24.93 5.51 3.28
N VAL A 178 -23.67 5.31 3.65
CA VAL A 178 -22.54 6.04 3.02
C VAL A 178 -21.54 5.03 2.46
N LYS A 179 -21.25 5.12 1.16
CA LYS A 179 -20.21 4.32 0.49
C LYS A 179 -18.86 5.03 0.60
N PHE A 180 -17.74 4.30 0.69
CA PHE A 180 -16.40 4.90 0.84
C PHE A 180 -16.08 5.91 -0.29
N ARG A 181 -16.67 5.70 -1.47
CA ARG A 181 -16.53 6.56 -2.65
C ARG A 181 -17.12 7.97 -2.49
N GLN A 182 -18.07 8.16 -1.57
CA GLN A 182 -18.68 9.46 -1.26
C GLN A 182 -17.78 10.34 -0.39
N LEU A 183 -16.76 9.77 0.28
CA LEU A 183 -15.78 10.50 1.08
C LEU A 183 -14.66 11.12 0.22
N ASN A 184 -14.58 10.80 -1.07
CA ASN A 184 -13.64 11.47 -1.95
C ASN A 184 -14.06 12.96 -2.07
N PRO A 185 -13.21 13.94 -1.72
CA PRO A 185 -13.55 15.36 -1.84
C PRO A 185 -13.91 15.77 -3.29
N LEU A 186 -13.41 15.01 -4.28
CA LEU A 186 -13.79 15.18 -5.68
C LEU A 186 -15.18 14.62 -6.04
N TYR A 187 -15.85 13.89 -5.14
CA TYR A 187 -17.19 13.33 -5.38
C TYR A 187 -18.24 14.43 -5.59
N TYR A 188 -18.18 15.49 -4.78
CA TYR A 188 -19.10 16.62 -4.89
C TYR A 188 -18.76 17.57 -6.06
N ILE A 189 -17.48 17.67 -6.41
CA ILE A 189 -16.99 18.53 -7.51
C ILE A 189 -17.25 17.86 -8.87
N LYS A 190 -17.17 16.52 -8.93
CA LYS A 190 -17.42 15.73 -10.14
C LYS A 190 -18.89 15.29 -10.16
N GLY A 191 -19.77 16.25 -10.46
CA GLY A 191 -21.22 16.07 -10.51
C GLY A 191 -21.64 14.76 -11.18
N LYS A 192 -22.39 13.93 -10.42
CA LYS A 192 -23.51 13.05 -10.79
C LYS A 192 -23.57 12.49 -12.23
N LYS A 193 -22.45 12.06 -12.83
CA LYS A 193 -22.45 11.47 -14.19
C LYS A 193 -22.51 9.95 -14.21
N ASN A 194 -22.28 9.28 -13.09
CA ASN A 194 -22.55 7.85 -12.99
C ASN A 194 -23.84 7.70 -12.18
N LYS A 195 -24.98 7.76 -12.87
CA LYS A 195 -26.21 7.14 -12.37
C LYS A 195 -25.84 5.67 -12.17
N GLU A 196 -25.63 5.26 -10.91
CA GLU A 196 -25.78 3.85 -10.57
C GLU A 196 -27.15 3.47 -11.12
N LEU A 197 -27.19 2.46 -11.99
CA LEU A 197 -28.48 1.89 -12.37
C LEU A 197 -29.11 1.41 -11.08
N SER A 198 -30.30 1.93 -10.76
CA SER A 198 -31.14 1.33 -9.72
C SER A 198 -31.16 -0.18 -9.95
N VAL A 199 -31.17 -0.99 -8.89
CA VAL A 199 -31.16 -2.46 -9.02
C VAL A 199 -32.22 -2.93 -10.03
N GLU A 200 -33.36 -2.22 -10.11
CA GLU A 200 -34.40 -2.42 -11.12
C GLU A 200 -33.98 -2.10 -12.56
N GLN A 201 -33.24 -1.01 -12.79
CA GLN A 201 -32.70 -0.66 -14.11
C GLN A 201 -31.60 -1.64 -14.56
N GLN A 202 -30.82 -2.17 -13.62
CA GLN A 202 -29.82 -3.19 -13.88
C GLN A 202 -30.48 -4.50 -14.31
N GLN A 203 -31.56 -4.91 -13.62
CA GLN A 203 -32.37 -6.05 -14.02
C GLN A 203 -33.02 -5.86 -15.39
N GLN A 204 -33.51 -4.65 -15.70
CA GLN A 204 -34.05 -4.35 -17.04
C GLN A 204 -33.00 -4.46 -18.14
N LEU A 205 -31.75 -4.10 -17.88
CA LEU A 205 -30.67 -4.22 -18.87
C LEU A 205 -30.17 -5.64 -19.06
N VAL A 206 -30.14 -6.45 -18.00
CA VAL A 206 -29.86 -7.89 -18.12
C VAL A 206 -30.99 -8.57 -18.89
N LEU A 207 -32.25 -8.23 -18.61
CA LEU A 207 -33.41 -8.73 -19.33
C LEU A 207 -33.41 -8.29 -20.81
N ASP A 208 -33.10 -7.03 -21.11
CA ASP A 208 -32.99 -6.52 -22.48
C ASP A 208 -31.84 -7.21 -23.25
N ALA A 209 -30.71 -7.45 -22.59
CA ALA A 209 -29.60 -8.20 -23.18
C ALA A 209 -29.99 -9.67 -23.44
N GLU A 210 -30.69 -10.33 -22.51
CA GLU A 210 -31.20 -11.70 -22.71
C GLU A 210 -32.20 -11.77 -23.85
N LEU A 211 -33.10 -10.77 -24.00
CA LEU A 211 -34.07 -10.72 -25.09
C LEU A 211 -33.40 -10.52 -26.44
N ARG A 212 -32.40 -9.64 -26.53
CA ARG A 212 -31.62 -9.43 -27.77
C ARG A 212 -30.84 -10.68 -28.19
N LEU A 213 -30.23 -11.37 -27.24
CA LEU A 213 -29.57 -12.66 -27.51
C LEU A 213 -30.57 -13.70 -28.02
N ARG A 214 -31.83 -13.65 -27.55
CA ARG A 214 -32.90 -14.55 -27.99
C ARG A 214 -33.44 -14.20 -29.37
N GLU A 215 -33.52 -12.92 -29.71
CA GLU A 215 -33.87 -12.45 -31.06
C GLU A 215 -32.76 -12.77 -32.07
N GLU A 216 -31.50 -12.55 -31.70
CA GLU A 216 -30.33 -12.94 -32.49
C GLU A 216 -30.30 -14.47 -32.71
N ALA A 217 -30.60 -15.26 -31.67
CA ALA A 217 -30.75 -16.71 -31.80
C ALA A 217 -31.99 -17.17 -32.59
N GLY A 218 -33.01 -16.32 -32.74
CA GLY A 218 -34.22 -16.58 -33.52
C GLY A 218 -34.12 -16.17 -34.99
N ASP A 219 -33.25 -15.20 -35.30
CA ASP A 219 -32.99 -14.70 -36.66
C ASP A 219 -31.84 -15.46 -37.35
N GLU A 220 -31.03 -16.22 -36.59
CA GLU A 220 -30.05 -17.16 -37.16
C GLU A 220 -30.71 -18.44 -37.71
N GLY A 221 -31.40 -18.27 -38.83
CA GLY A 221 -31.40 -19.22 -39.95
C GLY A 221 -30.06 -19.31 -40.69
N SER A 222 -28.95 -18.77 -40.15
CA SER A 222 -27.59 -18.92 -40.70
C SER A 222 -26.52 -18.59 -39.65
N ALA A 223 -25.71 -19.59 -39.32
CA ALA A 223 -24.73 -19.67 -38.22
C ALA A 223 -23.47 -18.78 -38.37
N PRO A 224 -22.65 -18.59 -37.30
CA PRO A 224 -21.76 -19.66 -36.81
C PRO A 224 -21.85 -19.90 -35.27
N VAL A 225 -22.58 -20.96 -34.93
CA VAL A 225 -22.93 -21.52 -33.60
C VAL A 225 -21.75 -22.20 -32.85
N ALA A 226 -20.54 -22.20 -33.41
CA ALA A 226 -19.44 -23.01 -32.88
C ALA A 226 -18.73 -22.42 -31.64
N THR A 227 -18.78 -21.11 -31.41
CA THR A 227 -18.00 -20.47 -30.34
C THR A 227 -18.78 -20.32 -29.03
N GLN A 228 -20.09 -20.05 -29.10
CA GLN A 228 -20.94 -19.88 -27.91
C GLN A 228 -21.32 -21.21 -27.23
N SER A 229 -21.40 -22.30 -27.99
CA SER A 229 -21.69 -23.64 -27.45
C SER A 229 -20.56 -24.16 -26.56
N ILE A 230 -19.30 -23.86 -26.90
CA ILE A 230 -18.14 -24.26 -26.10
C ILE A 230 -18.10 -23.51 -24.75
N GLU A 231 -18.49 -22.24 -24.73
CA GLU A 231 -18.47 -21.42 -23.51
C GLU A 231 -19.61 -21.79 -22.54
N LEU A 232 -20.80 -22.09 -23.08
CA LEU A 232 -21.93 -22.63 -22.31
C LEU A 232 -21.64 -24.03 -21.78
N GLU A 233 -21.03 -24.92 -22.57
CA GLU A 233 -20.66 -26.27 -22.10
C GLU A 233 -19.63 -26.22 -20.96
N ASN A 234 -18.67 -25.30 -21.03
CA ASN A 234 -17.69 -25.10 -19.97
C ASN A 234 -18.31 -24.54 -18.68
N LEU A 235 -19.25 -23.59 -18.80
CA LEU A 235 -20.01 -23.06 -17.65
C LEU A 235 -20.89 -24.14 -16.99
N GLU A 236 -21.51 -25.01 -17.79
CA GLU A 236 -22.33 -26.11 -17.27
C GLU A 236 -21.49 -27.20 -16.60
N ARG A 237 -20.28 -27.51 -17.10
CA ARG A 237 -19.35 -28.41 -16.39
C ARG A 237 -18.96 -27.86 -15.03
N VAL A 238 -18.54 -26.60 -14.96
CA VAL A 238 -18.12 -25.96 -13.69
C VAL A 238 -19.27 -25.94 -12.68
N LYS A 239 -20.51 -25.69 -13.14
CA LYS A 239 -21.69 -25.71 -12.28
C LYS A 239 -22.00 -27.11 -11.75
N ARG A 240 -21.77 -28.16 -12.56
CA ARG A 240 -21.95 -29.56 -12.15
C ARG A 240 -20.92 -30.01 -11.13
N ASP A 241 -19.66 -29.61 -11.32
CA ASP A 241 -18.57 -29.97 -10.42
C ASP A 241 -18.77 -29.31 -9.04
N ASN A 242 -19.11 -28.02 -9.01
CA ASN A 242 -19.44 -27.31 -7.77
C ASN A 242 -20.68 -27.91 -7.06
N PHE A 243 -21.69 -28.35 -7.82
CA PHE A 243 -22.85 -29.01 -7.24
C PHE A 243 -22.47 -30.38 -6.63
N THR A 244 -21.61 -31.15 -7.29
CA THR A 244 -21.17 -32.46 -6.80
C THR A 244 -20.30 -32.34 -5.55
N GLU A 245 -19.50 -31.28 -5.45
CA GLU A 245 -18.71 -30.96 -4.25
C GLU A 245 -19.60 -30.52 -3.08
N SER A 246 -20.64 -29.72 -3.34
CA SER A 246 -21.61 -29.30 -2.31
C SER A 246 -22.42 -30.45 -1.72
N VAL A 247 -22.73 -31.49 -2.52
CA VAL A 247 -23.43 -32.69 -2.06
C VAL A 247 -22.52 -33.62 -1.27
N ARG A 248 -21.21 -33.62 -1.55
CA ARG A 248 -20.23 -34.44 -0.81
C ARG A 248 -19.95 -33.87 0.58
N VAL A 249 -19.91 -32.55 0.74
CA VAL A 249 -19.70 -31.85 2.03
C VAL A 249 -20.90 -31.96 2.98
N SER A 250 -22.10 -32.29 2.46
CA SER A 250 -23.31 -32.42 3.28
C SER A 250 -23.53 -33.83 3.88
N ASN A 251 -22.70 -34.82 3.50
CA ASN A 251 -22.85 -36.23 3.90
C ASN A 251 -21.68 -36.78 4.74
N ASP A 252 -20.73 -35.93 5.14
CA ASP A 252 -19.71 -36.19 6.17
C ASP A 252 -19.97 -35.29 7.40
#